data_AF-A0A3B9I0C0-F1
#
_entry.id   AF-A0A3B9I0C0-F1
#
_cell.length_a   1.000
_cell.length_b   1.000
_cell.length_c   1.000
_cell.angle_alpha   90.00
_cell.angle_beta   90.00
_cell.angle_gamma   90.00
#
_symmetry.space_group_name_H-M   'P 1'
#
loop_
_entity.id
_entity.type
_entity.pdbx_description
1 polymer ?
#
loop_
_entity_poly.entity_id
_entity_poly.type
_entity_poly.pdbx_seq_one_letter_code
_entity_poly.pdbx_strand_id
1 'polypeptide(L)'
;MQNKLDKHIKAVRLSGRMSSSAACLVSEEGEMTPHLEALLRASGKDVPQVKRTLELNPGHPLLGKMHEIFIKDKQNPKISEYAELLFGQALLAEGGQLPDPSGFNRKVAELMVNSL
;
A
#
# COMPACT_ATOMS: atom_id res chain seq x y z
N MET A 1 -0.23 -1.51 -11.09
CA MET A 1 -0.37 -1.59 -9.63
C MET A 1 -1.35 -2.69 -9.21
N GLN A 2 -2.62 -2.66 -9.64
CA GLN A 2 -3.64 -3.68 -9.31
C GLN A 2 -3.10 -5.12 -9.40
N ASN A 3 -2.62 -5.54 -10.59
CA ASN A 3 -2.13 -6.90 -10.81
C ASN A 3 -1.01 -7.32 -9.85
N LYS A 4 -0.16 -6.38 -9.45
CA LYS A 4 0.97 -6.64 -8.56
C LYS A 4 0.53 -6.88 -7.12
N LEU A 5 -0.57 -6.24 -6.70
CA LEU A 5 -1.06 -6.24 -5.33
C LEU A 5 -2.33 -7.08 -5.14
N ASP A 6 -2.79 -7.80 -6.17
CA ASP A 6 -4.08 -8.49 -6.19
C ASP A 6 -4.29 -9.49 -5.03
N LYS A 7 -3.19 -10.06 -4.52
CA LYS A 7 -3.22 -10.93 -3.33
C LYS A 7 -3.50 -10.19 -2.03
N HIS A 8 -3.25 -8.89 -1.97
CA HIS A 8 -3.28 -8.09 -0.75
C HIS A 8 -4.43 -7.08 -0.70
N ILE A 9 -4.89 -6.59 -1.86
CA ILE A 9 -5.90 -5.53 -1.95
C ILE A 9 -7.09 -5.96 -2.81
N LYS A 10 -8.25 -5.35 -2.56
CA LYS A 10 -9.46 -5.54 -3.35
C LYS A 10 -9.39 -4.76 -4.66
N ALA A 11 -8.99 -3.50 -4.58
CA ALA A 11 -8.91 -2.59 -5.71
C ALA A 11 -7.87 -1.49 -5.47
N VAL A 12 -7.40 -0.85 -6.56
CA VAL A 12 -6.67 0.42 -6.54
C VAL A 12 -7.59 1.52 -7.05
N ARG A 13 -7.70 2.64 -6.32
CA ARG A 13 -8.48 3.81 -6.72
C ARG A 13 -7.70 5.10 -6.50
N LEU A 14 -8.11 6.18 -7.15
CA LEU A 14 -7.61 7.52 -6.83
C LEU A 14 -8.45 8.12 -5.70
N SER A 15 -7.78 8.75 -4.73
CA SER A 15 -8.44 9.47 -3.64
C SER A 15 -8.69 10.92 -4.02
N GLY A 16 -9.86 11.44 -3.65
CA GLY A 16 -10.19 12.87 -3.75
C GLY A 16 -10.06 13.64 -2.43
N ARG A 17 -9.69 12.96 -1.33
CA ARG A 17 -9.77 13.51 0.04
C ARG A 17 -8.42 13.56 0.78
N MET A 18 -7.36 13.00 0.20
CA MET A 18 -6.05 12.92 0.82
C MET A 18 -5.25 14.21 0.61
N SER A 19 -4.67 14.73 1.70
CA SER A 19 -3.82 15.93 1.65
C SER A 19 -2.34 15.56 1.48
N SER A 20 -1.72 14.98 2.50
CA SER A 20 -0.26 14.79 2.59
C SER A 20 0.23 13.38 2.30
N SER A 21 -0.57 12.35 2.59
CA SER A 21 -0.16 10.95 2.35
C SER A 21 -0.16 10.62 0.85
N ALA A 22 0.72 9.69 0.43
CA ALA A 22 0.76 9.20 -0.95
C ALA A 22 -0.29 8.11 -1.23
N ALA A 23 -0.60 7.29 -0.22
CA ALA A 23 -1.64 6.26 -0.28
C ALA A 23 -2.28 6.00 1.09
N CYS A 24 -3.48 5.42 1.11
CA CYS A 24 -4.12 4.85 2.30
C CYS A 24 -4.93 3.58 1.95
N LEU A 25 -5.26 2.77 2.94
CA LEU A 25 -6.18 1.64 2.79
C LEU A 25 -7.56 2.05 3.32
N VAL A 26 -8.59 1.58 2.63
CA VAL A 26 -9.98 1.92 2.93
C VAL A 26 -10.80 0.65 2.95
N SER A 27 -11.46 0.42 4.08
CA SER A 27 -12.51 -0.58 4.24
C SER A 27 -13.82 -0.03 3.68
N GLU A 28 -14.64 -0.89 3.08
CA GLU A 28 -16.02 -0.53 2.73
C GLU A 28 -16.93 -0.50 3.97
N GLU A 29 -18.11 0.10 3.84
CA GLU A 29 -19.10 0.06 4.91
C GLU A 29 -19.47 -1.38 5.26
N GLY A 30 -19.49 -1.67 6.56
CA GLY A 30 -19.76 -3.02 7.07
C GLY A 30 -18.57 -3.99 7.04
N GLU A 31 -17.43 -3.60 6.44
CA GLU A 31 -16.20 -4.38 6.52
C GLU A 31 -15.48 -4.16 7.87
N MET A 32 -14.72 -5.17 8.28
CA MET A 32 -13.92 -5.10 9.50
C MET A 32 -12.86 -4.01 9.41
N THR A 33 -12.74 -3.22 10.46
CA THR A 33 -11.65 -2.24 10.57
C THR A 33 -10.35 -2.92 10.99
N PRO A 34 -9.18 -2.39 10.60
CA PRO A 34 -7.89 -2.96 11.03
C PRO A 34 -7.73 -3.02 12.56
N HIS A 35 -8.31 -2.07 13.29
CA HIS A 35 -8.32 -2.09 14.75
C HIS A 35 -9.13 -3.28 15.31
N LEU A 36 -10.30 -3.55 14.74
CA LEU A 36 -11.14 -4.68 15.13
C LEU A 36 -10.46 -6.01 14.77
N GLU A 37 -9.83 -6.11 13.60
CA GLU A 37 -9.03 -7.27 13.19
C GLU A 37 -7.92 -7.58 14.21
N ALA A 38 -7.17 -6.55 14.61
CA ALA A 38 -6.09 -6.70 15.60
C ALA A 38 -6.61 -7.17 16.96
N LEU A 39 -7.72 -6.61 17.44
CA LEU A 39 -8.36 -7.03 18.70
C LEU A 39 -8.82 -8.49 18.66
N LEU A 40 -9.46 -8.91 17.57
CA LEU A 40 -9.96 -10.28 17.41
C LEU A 40 -8.81 -11.30 17.35
N ARG A 41 -7.72 -10.99 16.63
CA ARG A 41 -6.51 -11.82 16.59
C ARG A 41 -5.82 -11.90 17.96
N ALA A 42 -5.70 -10.78 18.67
CA ALA A 42 -5.17 -10.77 20.03
C ALA A 42 -5.99 -11.62 21.01
N SER A 43 -7.28 -11.81 20.72
CA SER A 43 -8.18 -12.69 21.47
C SER A 43 -8.08 -14.17 21.08
N GLY A 44 -7.13 -14.54 20.21
CA GLY A 44 -6.91 -15.91 19.75
C GLY A 44 -7.94 -16.41 18.72
N LYS A 45 -8.77 -15.53 18.16
CA LYS A 45 -9.69 -15.90 17.07
C LYS A 45 -8.93 -15.96 15.75
N ASP A 46 -9.25 -16.95 14.95
CA ASP A 46 -8.85 -16.95 13.55
C ASP A 46 -9.70 -15.92 12.80
N VAL A 47 -9.04 -14.91 12.24
CA VAL A 47 -9.70 -13.79 11.56
C VAL A 47 -9.27 -13.81 10.11
N PRO A 48 -10.20 -14.04 9.16
CA PRO A 48 -9.86 -14.07 7.75
C PRO A 48 -9.30 -12.72 7.31
N GLN A 49 -8.32 -12.76 6.41
CA GLN A 49 -7.73 -11.55 5.85
C GLN A 49 -8.77 -10.80 5.01
N VAL A 50 -9.13 -9.60 5.44
CA VAL A 50 -10.03 -8.72 4.69
C VAL A 50 -9.21 -7.84 3.75
N LYS A 51 -9.39 -8.03 2.44
CA LYS A 51 -8.74 -7.20 1.42
C LYS A 51 -9.41 -5.82 1.38
N ARG A 52 -8.63 -4.77 1.54
CA ARG A 52 -9.07 -3.36 1.48
C ARG A 52 -8.78 -2.72 0.13
N THR A 53 -9.42 -1.59 -0.16
CA THR A 53 -9.08 -0.78 -1.34
C THR A 53 -7.86 0.09 -1.03
N LEU A 54 -6.85 0.08 -1.89
CA LEU A 54 -5.73 1.01 -1.84
C LEU A 54 -6.12 2.28 -2.59
N GLU A 55 -6.28 3.39 -1.88
CA GLU A 55 -6.45 4.69 -2.51
C GLU A 55 -5.10 5.39 -2.68
N LEU A 56 -4.88 6.00 -3.84
CA LEU A 56 -3.68 6.74 -4.19
C LEU A 56 -4.00 8.23 -4.27
N ASN A 57 -3.12 9.08 -3.73
CA ASN A 57 -3.26 10.53 -3.84
C ASN A 57 -2.65 11.03 -5.16
N PRO A 58 -3.47 11.43 -6.15
CA PRO A 58 -2.94 11.93 -7.43
C PRO A 58 -2.18 13.25 -7.29
N GLY A 59 -2.44 14.03 -6.23
CA GLY A 59 -1.76 15.29 -5.95
C GLY A 59 -0.38 15.13 -5.29
N HIS A 60 -0.02 13.92 -4.85
CA HIS A 60 1.26 13.70 -4.17
C HIS A 60 2.41 13.58 -5.20
N PRO A 61 3.55 14.29 -5.02
CA PRO A 61 4.64 14.33 -6.01
C PRO A 61 5.19 12.97 -6.44
N LEU A 62 5.19 11.98 -5.54
CA LEU A 62 5.58 10.60 -5.83
C LEU A 62 4.74 9.99 -6.96
N LEU A 63 3.43 10.20 -6.97
CA LEU A 63 2.54 9.62 -7.98
C LEU A 63 2.78 10.29 -9.34
N GLY A 64 3.09 11.58 -9.36
CA GLY A 64 3.55 12.28 -10.57
C GLY A 64 4.82 11.64 -11.14
N LYS A 65 5.83 11.37 -10.29
CA LYS A 65 7.08 10.72 -10.73
C LYS A 65 6.88 9.28 -11.19
N MET A 66 6.04 8.51 -10.50
CA MET A 66 5.68 7.17 -10.94
C MET A 66 4.96 7.19 -12.30
N HIS A 67 4.08 8.17 -12.53
CA HIS A 67 3.39 8.34 -13.80
C HIS A 67 4.35 8.69 -14.94
N GLU A 68 5.32 9.59 -14.71
CA GLU A 68 6.39 9.89 -15.67
C GLU A 68 7.20 8.64 -16.07
N ILE A 69 7.57 7.81 -15.08
CA ILE A 69 8.28 6.53 -15.33
C ILE A 69 7.39 5.59 -16.15
N PHE A 70 6.12 5.45 -15.77
CA PHE A 70 5.18 4.54 -16.43
C PHE A 70 4.90 4.94 -17.88
N ILE A 71 4.77 6.22 -18.19
CA ILE A 71 4.56 6.69 -19.57
C ILE A 71 5.78 6.36 -20.44
N LYS A 72 7.00 6.51 -19.90
CA LYS A 72 8.23 6.19 -20.62
C LYS A 72 8.40 4.69 -20.84
N ASP A 73 8.08 3.89 -19.83
CA ASP A 73 8.15 2.44 -19.89
C ASP A 73 7.07 1.80 -19.00
N LYS A 74 6.05 1.24 -19.66
CA LYS A 74 4.90 0.61 -18.98
C LYS A 74 5.28 -0.66 -18.20
N GLN A 75 6.40 -1.29 -18.54
CA GLN A 75 6.88 -2.51 -17.90
C GLN A 75 8.04 -2.22 -16.93
N ASN A 76 8.31 -0.95 -16.63
CA ASN A 76 9.42 -0.58 -15.78
C ASN A 76 9.28 -1.26 -14.40
N PRO A 77 10.28 -2.03 -13.94
CA PRO A 77 10.18 -2.80 -12.68
C PRO A 77 9.93 -1.91 -11.47
N LYS A 78 10.38 -0.65 -11.50
CA LYS A 78 10.16 0.33 -10.43
C LYS A 78 8.68 0.56 -10.13
N ILE A 79 7.78 0.45 -11.12
CA ILE A 79 6.34 0.60 -10.89
C ILE A 79 5.82 -0.48 -9.94
N SER A 80 6.32 -1.70 -10.06
CA SER A 80 5.95 -2.80 -9.18
C SER A 80 6.56 -2.65 -7.79
N GLU A 81 7.81 -2.20 -7.71
CA GLU A 81 8.51 -1.95 -6.45
C GLU A 81 7.83 -0.84 -5.63
N TYR A 82 7.53 0.30 -6.26
CA TYR A 82 6.83 1.39 -5.59
C TYR A 82 5.39 1.03 -5.22
N ALA A 83 4.73 0.14 -5.97
CA ALA A 83 3.41 -0.37 -5.57
C ALA A 83 3.46 -1.14 -4.25
N GLU A 84 4.45 -2.02 -4.06
CA GLU A 84 4.65 -2.76 -2.82
C GLU A 84 5.00 -1.83 -1.65
N LEU A 85 5.85 -0.82 -1.90
CA LEU A 85 6.22 0.16 -0.88
C LEU A 85 5.05 1.04 -0.45
N LEU A 86 4.27 1.57 -1.41
CA LEU A 86 3.07 2.36 -1.12
C LEU A 86 2.05 1.54 -0.32
N PHE A 87 1.84 0.27 -0.69
CA PHE A 87 0.99 -0.63 0.06
C PHE A 87 1.51 -0.85 1.49
N GLY A 88 2.81 -1.12 1.65
CA GLY A 88 3.42 -1.31 2.97
C GLY A 88 3.29 -0.06 3.85
N GLN A 89 3.54 1.13 3.30
CA GLN A 89 3.36 2.40 4.02
C GLN A 89 1.92 2.63 4.44
N ALA A 90 0.95 2.41 3.54
CA ALA A 90 -0.46 2.54 3.86
C ALA A 90 -0.90 1.56 4.96
N LEU A 91 -0.40 0.32 4.90
CA LEU A 91 -0.69 -0.70 5.90
C LEU A 91 -0.13 -0.34 7.28
N LEU A 92 1.12 0.14 7.33
CA LEU A 92 1.75 0.59 8.57
C LEU A 92 1.07 1.82 9.17
N ALA A 93 0.64 2.77 8.34
CA ALA A 93 -0.03 3.99 8.80
C ALA A 93 -1.36 3.70 9.54
N GLU A 94 -2.00 2.58 9.23
CA GLU A 94 -3.24 2.13 9.90
C GLU A 94 -2.99 1.13 11.03
N GLY A 95 -1.74 0.95 11.45
CA GLY A 95 -1.36 0.01 12.52
C GLY A 95 -1.40 -1.46 12.09
N GLY A 96 -1.43 -1.74 10.78
CA GLY A 96 -1.39 -3.09 10.24
C GLY A 96 0.00 -3.72 10.32
N GLN A 97 0.05 -5.05 10.17
CA GLN A 97 1.28 -5.82 10.11
C GLN A 97 1.69 -6.11 8.66
N LEU A 98 2.95 -5.88 8.32
CA LEU A 98 3.50 -6.20 7.01
C LEU A 98 3.53 -7.73 6.79
N PRO A 99 3.14 -8.22 5.59
CA PRO A 99 3.25 -9.65 5.27
C PRO A 99 4.70 -10.11 5.12
N ASP A 100 5.60 -9.21 4.70
CA ASP A 100 7.05 -9.46 4.63
C ASP A 100 7.82 -8.22 5.15
N PRO A 101 8.00 -8.09 6.47
CA PRO A 101 8.74 -6.96 7.06
C PRO A 101 10.18 -6.86 6.56
N SER A 102 10.85 -8.00 6.36
CA SER A 102 12.25 -8.06 5.91
C SER A 102 12.39 -7.58 4.46
N GLY A 103 11.48 -8.00 3.58
CA GLY A 103 11.43 -7.54 2.19
C GLY A 103 11.11 -6.06 2.07
N PHE A 104 10.18 -5.55 2.88
CA PHE A 104 9.90 -4.11 2.95
C PHE A 104 11.14 -3.31 3.37
N ASN A 105 11.80 -3.71 4.47
CA ASN A 105 13.01 -3.04 4.96
C ASN A 105 14.13 -3.04 3.93
N ARG A 106 14.31 -4.14 3.20
CA ARG A 106 15.30 -4.24 2.12
C ARG A 106 15.04 -3.21 1.01
N LYS A 107 13.80 -3.12 0.52
CA LYS A 107 13.40 -2.15 -0.51
C LYS A 107 13.58 -0.71 -0.06
N VAL A 108 13.26 -0.41 1.21
CA VAL A 108 13.49 0.92 1.78
C VAL A 108 14.99 1.24 1.79
N ALA A 109 15.83 0.30 2.24
CA ALA A 109 17.29 0.50 2.25
C ALA A 109 17.86 0.68 0.83
N GLU A 110 17.42 -0.12 -0.15
CA GLU A 110 17.79 0.02 -1.55
C GLU A 110 17.40 1.39 -2.12
N LEU A 111 16.22 1.92 -1.77
CA LEU A 111 15.84 3.28 -2.16
C LEU A 111 16.73 4.34 -1.51
N MET A 112 17.06 4.20 -0.23
CA MET A 112 17.94 5.13 0.47
C MET A 112 19.31 5.18 -0.20
N VAL A 113 19.90 4.04 -0.54
CA VAL A 113 21.19 3.96 -1.26
C VAL A 113 21.13 4.67 -2.60
N ASN A 114 20.05 4.49 -3.36
CA ASN A 114 19.88 5.12 -4.68
C ASN A 114 19.52 6.61 -4.61
N SER A 115 19.17 7.12 -3.43
CA SER A 115 18.80 8.53 -3.20
C SER A 115 19.95 9.39 -2.67
N LEU A 116 21.00 8.75 -2.14
CA LEU A 116 22.25 9.37 -1.70
C LEU A 116 23.21 9.52 -2.88
#